data_AF-A0A3D1YSF0-F1
#
_entry.id   AF-A0A3D1YSF0-F1
#
_cell.length_a   1.000
_cell.length_b   1.000
_cell.length_c   1.000
_cell.angle_alpha   90.00
_cell.angle_beta   90.00
_cell.angle_gamma   90.00
#
_symmetry.space_group_name_H-M   'P 1'
#
loop_
_entity.id
_entity.type
_entity.pdbx_description
1 polymer ?
#
loop_
_entity_poly.entity_id
_entity_poly.type
_entity_poly.pdbx_seq_one_letter_code
_entity_poly.pdbx_strand_id
1 'polypeptide(L)'
;MSTYSLLPVVIKGTREARKAATVSTIISQPSGSLDEKTLLKAETVNSMFQNNIGDIQPAALATLMPTLSNTADMSFGEKATFGLGLLLHTDGITGGRKANTGSWAGLFNSYYWVDREAGTYGIFGTQVLPFYDGVAIETLLEFEQAVY
;
A
#
# COMPACT_ATOMS: atom_id res chain seq x y z
N MET A 1 -22.93 -23.18 -0.99
CA MET A 1 -21.85 -22.24 -0.59
C MET A 1 -21.20 -21.75 -1.87
N SER A 2 -21.42 -20.49 -2.22
CA SER A 2 -20.91 -19.88 -3.45
C SER A 2 -19.49 -19.39 -3.19
N THR A 3 -18.51 -19.96 -3.88
CA THR A 3 -17.11 -19.50 -3.89
C THR A 3 -17.03 -18.20 -4.67
N TYR A 4 -16.86 -17.07 -3.99
CA TYR A 4 -16.47 -15.82 -4.63
C TYR A 4 -14.97 -15.88 -4.93
N SER A 5 -14.63 -16.04 -6.21
CA SER A 5 -13.26 -15.92 -6.69
C SER A 5 -12.84 -14.45 -6.62
N LEU A 6 -12.10 -14.08 -5.57
CA LEU A 6 -11.33 -12.84 -5.53
C LEU A 6 -10.04 -13.07 -6.31
N LEU A 7 -9.85 -12.37 -7.42
CA LEU A 7 -8.58 -12.37 -8.14
C LEU A 7 -7.78 -11.15 -7.67
N PRO A 8 -6.77 -11.33 -6.80
CA PRO A 8 -5.85 -10.24 -6.49
C PRO A 8 -5.05 -9.90 -7.76
N VAL A 9 -4.96 -8.62 -8.11
CA VAL A 9 -4.28 -8.19 -9.33
C VAL A 9 -2.82 -7.86 -8.99
N VAL A 10 -1.90 -8.80 -9.25
CA VAL A 10 -0.46 -8.49 -9.29
C VAL A 10 -0.18 -7.74 -10.59
N ILE A 11 0.17 -6.46 -10.50
CA ILE A 11 0.58 -5.67 -11.66
C ILE A 11 2.10 -5.75 -11.79
N LYS A 12 2.58 -6.79 -12.46
CA LYS A 12 3.99 -6.88 -12.86
C LYS A 12 4.16 -6.27 -14.25
N GLY A 13 4.37 -4.96 -14.32
CA GLY A 13 5.01 -4.26 -15.46
C GLY A 13 4.38 -4.31 -16.86
N THR A 14 3.23 -4.96 -17.08
CA THR A 14 2.60 -5.03 -18.41
C THR A 14 1.74 -3.80 -18.72
N ARG A 15 1.64 -3.44 -20.01
CA ARG A 15 1.09 -2.18 -20.51
C ARG A 15 -0.38 -1.93 -20.15
N GLU A 16 -1.20 -2.97 -20.08
CA GLU A 16 -2.64 -2.87 -19.76
C GLU A 16 -2.90 -2.65 -18.26
N ALA A 17 -2.01 -3.12 -17.40
CA ALA A 17 -2.13 -2.96 -15.97
C ALA A 17 -1.78 -1.52 -15.49
N ARG A 18 -1.10 -0.73 -16.33
CA ARG A 18 -0.70 0.66 -16.02
C ARG A 18 -1.87 1.64 -15.85
N LYS A 19 -3.03 1.37 -16.46
CA LYS A 19 -4.19 2.28 -16.43
C LYS A 19 -4.96 2.25 -15.11
N ALA A 20 -5.01 1.10 -14.42
CA ALA A 20 -5.74 0.94 -13.17
C ALA A 20 -4.94 1.40 -11.93
N ALA A 21 -3.61 1.46 -12.05
CA ALA A 21 -2.68 1.79 -10.97
C ALA A 21 -1.88 3.07 -11.24
N THR A 22 -2.46 4.05 -11.94
CA THR A 22 -1.78 5.25 -12.44
C THR A 22 -0.92 5.94 -11.38
N VAL A 23 -1.44 6.18 -10.18
CA VAL A 23 -0.69 6.85 -9.11
C VAL A 23 0.47 5.99 -8.60
N SER A 24 0.22 4.73 -8.25
CA SER A 24 1.27 3.79 -7.80
C SER A 24 2.37 3.59 -8.86
N THR A 25 1.99 3.60 -10.14
CA THR A 25 2.91 3.49 -11.27
C THR A 25 3.80 4.73 -11.39
N ILE A 26 3.26 5.93 -11.16
CA ILE A 26 4.03 7.18 -11.20
C ILE A 26 5.03 7.23 -10.04
N ILE A 27 4.59 6.90 -8.82
CA ILE A 27 5.42 7.04 -7.62
C ILE A 27 6.43 5.89 -7.45
N SER A 28 6.20 4.75 -8.10
CA SER A 28 7.21 3.68 -8.19
C SER A 28 8.39 4.06 -9.09
N GLN A 29 8.19 4.97 -10.04
CA GLN A 29 9.25 5.45 -10.92
C GLN A 29 9.94 6.67 -10.31
N PRO A 30 11.28 6.64 -10.10
CA PRO A 30 12.01 7.80 -9.60
C PRO A 30 11.83 9.08 -10.44
N SER A 31 11.49 8.96 -11.73
CA SER A 31 11.28 10.11 -12.61
C SER A 31 9.92 10.79 -12.46
N GLY A 32 8.94 10.14 -11.81
CA GLY A 32 7.56 10.65 -11.73
C GLY A 32 6.85 10.69 -13.08
N SER A 33 7.23 9.83 -14.02
CA SER A 33 6.70 9.80 -15.39
C SER A 33 5.75 8.63 -15.62
N LEU A 34 4.75 8.83 -16.49
CA LEU A 34 3.91 7.80 -17.05
C LEU A 34 3.80 8.02 -18.56
N ASP A 35 4.08 6.98 -19.36
CA ASP A 35 4.04 7.03 -20.82
C ASP A 35 4.75 8.28 -21.37
N GLU A 36 6.01 8.48 -20.94
CA GLU A 36 6.90 9.60 -21.32
C GLU A 36 6.42 10.99 -20.89
N LYS A 37 5.27 11.09 -20.20
CA LYS A 37 4.79 12.34 -19.60
C LYS A 37 5.18 12.39 -18.13
N THR A 38 5.98 13.38 -17.78
CA THR A 38 6.32 13.66 -16.37
C THR A 38 5.13 14.33 -15.70
N LEU A 39 4.61 13.68 -14.65
CA LEU A 39 3.47 14.15 -13.86
C LEU A 39 3.94 14.77 -12.55
N LEU A 40 5.01 14.23 -11.97
CA LEU A 40 5.68 14.77 -10.78
C LEU A 40 7.17 14.93 -11.05
N LYS A 41 7.81 15.92 -10.43
CA LYS A 41 9.28 15.99 -10.44
C LYS A 41 9.86 14.84 -9.64
N ALA A 42 11.05 14.37 -10.02
CA ALA A 42 11.77 13.33 -9.28
C ALA A 42 11.98 13.70 -7.81
N GLU A 43 12.27 14.98 -7.51
CA GLU A 43 12.40 15.47 -6.14
C GLU A 43 11.11 15.30 -5.34
N THR A 44 9.95 15.54 -5.98
CA THR A 44 8.63 15.36 -5.36
C THR A 44 8.35 13.88 -5.10
N VAL A 45 8.67 12.99 -6.04
CA VAL A 45 8.53 11.55 -5.80
C VAL A 45 9.43 11.10 -4.66
N ASN A 46 10.67 11.59 -4.59
CA ASN A 46 11.59 11.25 -3.51
C ASN A 46 11.10 11.73 -2.14
N SER A 47 10.52 12.94 -2.05
CA SER A 47 10.00 13.46 -0.77
C SER A 47 8.79 12.69 -0.24
N MET A 48 8.04 11.99 -1.10
CA MET A 48 6.94 11.11 -0.67
C MET A 48 7.42 9.94 0.20
N PHE A 49 8.68 9.50 0.03
CA PHE A 49 9.29 8.38 0.75
C PHE A 49 10.23 8.85 1.88
N GLN A 50 10.05 10.06 2.37
CA GLN A 50 10.78 10.59 3.53
C GLN A 50 9.84 10.75 4.73
N ASN A 51 10.38 10.66 5.94
CA ASN A 51 9.63 11.00 7.15
C ASN A 51 9.24 12.49 7.11
N ASN A 52 7.94 12.77 7.10
CA ASN A 52 7.36 14.12 7.11
C ASN A 52 6.60 14.45 8.41
N ILE A 53 6.66 13.58 9.43
CA ILE A 53 5.97 13.75 10.72
C ILE A 53 6.92 13.84 11.92
N GLY A 54 8.24 13.82 11.69
CA GLY A 54 9.25 13.92 12.75
C GLY A 54 9.21 12.71 13.67
N ASP A 55 9.20 12.95 14.99
CA ASP A 55 9.26 11.89 16.00
C ASP A 55 7.89 11.24 16.30
N ILE A 56 6.81 11.73 15.68
CA ILE A 56 5.47 11.18 15.85
C ILE A 56 5.46 9.73 15.33
N GLN A 57 5.01 8.81 16.18
CA GLN A 57 4.79 7.42 15.79
C GLN A 57 3.32 7.24 15.39
N PRO A 58 3.03 6.73 14.18
CA PRO A 58 1.69 6.31 13.80
C PRO A 58 1.14 5.31 14.82
N ALA A 59 -0.06 5.58 15.33
CA ALA A 59 -0.77 4.69 16.24
C ALA A 59 -1.91 3.99 15.51
N ALA A 60 -2.46 2.94 16.12
CA ALA A 60 -3.66 2.28 15.62
C ALA A 60 -4.83 3.28 15.49
N LEU A 61 -5.55 3.18 14.38
CA LEU A 61 -6.75 3.95 14.09
C LEU A 61 -7.90 3.36 14.91
N ALA A 62 -8.19 3.95 16.06
CA ALA A 62 -9.31 3.52 16.91
C ALA A 62 -10.66 3.73 16.18
N THR A 63 -11.51 2.70 16.17
CA THR A 63 -12.82 2.81 15.51
C THR A 63 -13.80 3.69 16.30
N LEU A 64 -14.53 4.53 15.57
CA LEU A 64 -15.70 5.27 16.05
C LEU A 64 -17.01 4.77 15.42
N MET A 65 -16.93 3.91 14.41
CA MET A 65 -18.07 3.39 13.65
C MET A 65 -17.83 1.91 13.28
N PRO A 66 -18.15 0.96 14.19
CA PRO A 66 -17.85 -0.46 14.01
C PRO A 66 -18.48 -1.10 12.77
N THR A 67 -19.57 -0.53 12.23
CA THR A 67 -20.19 -1.00 10.99
C THR A 67 -19.38 -0.67 9.73
N LEU A 68 -18.48 0.32 9.81
CA LEU A 68 -17.64 0.76 8.70
C LEU A 68 -16.16 0.40 8.90
N SER A 69 -15.67 0.33 10.13
CA SER A 69 -14.26 0.09 10.41
C SER A 69 -14.07 -0.65 11.72
N ASN A 70 -13.18 -1.63 11.71
CA ASN A 70 -12.55 -2.12 12.94
C ASN A 70 -11.45 -1.13 13.39
N THR A 71 -10.90 -1.33 14.58
CA THR A 71 -9.64 -0.68 14.96
C THR A 71 -8.53 -1.25 14.08
N ALA A 72 -7.78 -0.37 13.41
CA ALA A 72 -6.83 -0.76 12.38
C ALA A 72 -5.40 -0.36 12.75
N ASP A 73 -4.49 -1.33 12.81
CA ASP A 73 -3.05 -1.06 12.90
C ASP A 73 -2.41 -1.21 11.53
N MET A 74 -2.20 -0.07 10.86
CA MET A 74 -1.68 -0.06 9.50
C MET A 74 -0.17 -0.33 9.42
N SER A 75 0.55 -0.34 10.54
CA SER A 75 1.97 -0.75 10.60
C SER A 75 2.15 -2.24 10.81
N PHE A 76 1.06 -2.99 11.02
CA PHE A 76 1.08 -4.44 11.23
C PHE A 76 1.99 -4.85 12.40
N GLY A 77 2.00 -4.07 13.47
CA GLY A 77 2.83 -4.29 14.65
C GLY A 77 4.28 -3.82 14.54
N GLU A 78 4.72 -3.36 13.37
CA GLU A 78 6.09 -2.89 13.14
C GLU A 78 6.21 -1.36 13.29
N LYS A 79 7.45 -0.85 13.29
CA LYS A 79 7.70 0.59 13.27
C LYS A 79 7.33 1.19 11.92
N ALA A 80 6.68 2.35 11.97
CA ALA A 80 6.35 3.10 10.78
C ALA A 80 6.53 4.61 11.00
N THR A 81 6.62 5.33 9.89
CA THR A 81 6.51 6.79 9.85
C THR A 81 5.54 7.17 8.73
N PHE A 82 5.33 8.47 8.49
CA PHE A 82 4.45 8.93 7.44
C PHE A 82 5.17 9.90 6.50
N GLY A 83 5.15 9.58 5.22
CA GLY A 83 5.59 10.45 4.14
C GLY A 83 4.44 11.23 3.53
N LEU A 84 4.64 11.79 2.34
CA LEU A 84 3.58 12.53 1.66
C LEU A 84 2.59 11.55 1.01
N GLY A 85 1.54 11.19 1.75
CA GLY A 85 0.46 10.31 1.29
C GLY A 85 0.71 8.81 1.49
N LEU A 86 1.79 8.44 2.16
CA LEU A 86 2.21 7.05 2.35
C LEU A 86 2.58 6.80 3.82
N LEU A 87 2.07 5.71 4.38
CA LEU A 87 2.66 5.11 5.57
C LEU A 87 3.94 4.37 5.14
N LEU A 88 5.08 4.73 5.72
CA LEU A 88 6.39 4.20 5.40
C LEU A 88 6.80 3.15 6.44
N HIS A 89 7.06 1.93 5.99
CA HIS A 89 7.54 0.82 6.82
C HIS A 89 9.06 0.89 6.93
N THR A 90 9.60 1.56 7.96
CA THR A 90 11.04 1.88 8.05
C THR A 90 11.91 0.63 8.07
N ASP A 91 11.46 -0.40 8.79
CA ASP A 91 12.16 -1.69 8.93
C ASP A 91 11.57 -2.78 8.01
N GLY A 92 10.49 -2.46 7.29
CA GLY A 92 9.70 -3.41 6.51
C GLY A 92 8.69 -4.18 7.37
N ILE A 93 8.09 -5.22 6.77
CA ILE A 93 7.18 -6.16 7.42
C ILE A 93 7.72 -7.57 7.20
N THR A 94 7.77 -8.37 8.27
CA THR A 94 8.22 -9.76 8.20
C THR A 94 7.43 -10.56 7.15
N GLY A 95 8.15 -11.18 6.20
CA GLY A 95 7.56 -12.00 5.13
C GLY A 95 6.97 -11.20 3.97
N GLY A 96 6.94 -9.88 4.01
CA GLY A 96 6.37 -9.06 2.94
C GLY A 96 7.26 -7.88 2.58
N ARG A 97 6.69 -6.68 2.72
CA ARG A 97 7.26 -5.37 2.37
C ARG A 97 8.68 -5.20 2.91
N LYS A 98 9.62 -4.75 2.07
CA LYS A 98 10.98 -4.41 2.53
C LYS A 98 11.01 -3.04 3.20
N ALA A 99 12.16 -2.73 3.80
CA ALA A 99 12.42 -1.43 4.41
C ALA A 99 12.11 -0.26 3.47
N ASN A 100 11.56 0.81 4.02
CA ASN A 100 11.10 2.02 3.32
C ASN A 100 10.00 1.80 2.26
N THR A 101 9.31 0.66 2.26
CA THR A 101 8.10 0.49 1.45
C THR A 101 7.04 1.48 1.89
N GLY A 102 6.46 2.21 0.93
CA GLY A 102 5.32 3.10 1.16
C GLY A 102 4.01 2.38 0.91
N SER A 103 3.00 2.59 1.75
CA SER A 103 1.69 1.94 1.62
C SER A 103 0.55 2.81 2.09
N TRP A 104 -0.66 2.50 1.65
CA TRP A 104 -1.88 3.06 2.22
C TRP A 104 -3.07 2.15 1.97
N ALA A 105 -4.25 2.56 2.46
CA ALA A 105 -5.47 1.79 2.34
C ALA A 105 -6.70 2.66 2.05
N GLY A 106 -7.74 2.00 1.56
CA GLY A 106 -9.09 2.50 1.36
C GLY A 106 -10.11 1.65 2.12
N LEU A 107 -11.25 2.27 2.42
CA LEU A 107 -12.25 1.78 3.36
C LEU A 107 -12.77 0.36 3.06
N PHE A 108 -12.96 0.01 1.79
CA PHE A 108 -13.50 -1.31 1.40
C PHE A 108 -12.44 -2.41 1.38
N ASN A 109 -11.52 -2.40 2.35
CA ASN A 109 -10.37 -3.30 2.40
C ASN A 109 -9.60 -3.30 1.07
N SER A 110 -9.26 -2.10 0.59
CA SER A 110 -8.32 -1.92 -0.52
C SER A 110 -6.99 -1.39 0.00
N TYR A 111 -5.89 -1.91 -0.52
CA TYR A 111 -4.54 -1.67 -0.04
C TYR A 111 -3.62 -1.55 -1.24
N TYR A 112 -2.66 -0.64 -1.16
CA TYR A 112 -1.59 -0.58 -2.14
C TYR A 112 -0.26 -0.35 -1.43
N TRP A 113 0.80 -0.83 -2.07
CA TRP A 113 2.17 -0.59 -1.61
C TRP A 113 3.10 -0.37 -2.80
N VAL A 114 4.20 0.33 -2.52
CA VAL A 114 5.26 0.64 -3.47
C VAL A 114 6.59 0.44 -2.76
N ASP A 115 7.31 -0.59 -3.20
CA ASP A 115 8.67 -0.90 -2.80
C ASP A 115 9.62 -0.50 -3.95
N ARG A 116 10.28 0.64 -3.76
CA ARG A 116 11.17 1.21 -4.78
C ARG A 116 12.48 0.44 -4.90
N GLU A 117 12.96 -0.17 -3.82
CA GLU A 117 14.22 -0.90 -3.80
C GLU A 117 14.06 -2.27 -4.47
N ALA A 118 12.96 -2.98 -4.18
CA ALA A 118 12.61 -4.22 -4.85
C ALA A 118 12.01 -4.02 -6.27
N GLY A 119 11.75 -2.77 -6.68
CA GLY A 119 11.13 -2.45 -7.96
C GLY A 119 9.72 -3.03 -8.12
N THR A 120 9.00 -3.19 -7.00
CA THR A 120 7.73 -3.92 -6.91
C THR A 120 6.64 -3.02 -6.33
N TYR A 121 5.44 -3.12 -6.86
CA TYR A 121 4.25 -2.47 -6.30
C TYR A 121 3.05 -3.38 -6.50
N GLY A 122 2.03 -3.20 -5.67
CA GLY A 122 0.83 -4.02 -5.71
C GLY A 122 -0.40 -3.27 -5.28
N ILE A 123 -1.55 -3.79 -5.72
CA ILE A 123 -2.87 -3.37 -5.25
C ILE A 123 -3.64 -4.64 -4.91
N PHE A 124 -4.12 -4.71 -3.67
CA PHE A 124 -5.10 -5.70 -3.22
C PHE A 124 -6.41 -4.96 -2.95
N GLY A 125 -7.52 -5.45 -3.47
CA GLY A 125 -8.79 -4.72 -3.38
C GLY A 125 -9.98 -5.65 -3.25
N THR A 126 -10.85 -5.33 -2.30
CA THR A 126 -12.14 -6.02 -2.12
C THR A 126 -13.29 -5.01 -2.15
N GLN A 127 -14.50 -5.48 -1.89
CA GLN A 127 -15.70 -4.65 -1.64
C GLN A 127 -16.32 -5.02 -0.28
N VAL A 128 -15.46 -5.29 0.71
CA VAL A 128 -15.85 -5.81 2.03
C VAL A 128 -15.81 -4.71 3.08
N LEU A 129 -16.80 -4.72 3.98
CA LEU A 129 -16.83 -3.99 5.24
C LEU A 129 -17.05 -4.96 6.41
N PRO A 130 -16.62 -4.61 7.63
CA PRO A 130 -15.92 -3.38 8.01
C PRO A 130 -14.47 -3.31 7.47
N PHE A 131 -13.91 -2.10 7.37
CA PHE A 131 -12.48 -1.89 7.10
C PHE A 131 -11.62 -2.61 8.12
N TYR A 132 -10.47 -3.11 7.69
CA TYR A 132 -9.58 -3.94 8.50
C TYR A 132 -10.29 -5.23 8.95
N ASP A 133 -10.94 -5.88 7.98
CA ASP A 133 -11.54 -7.20 8.13
C ASP A 133 -10.43 -8.27 8.27
N GLY A 134 -10.61 -9.21 9.19
CA GLY A 134 -9.57 -10.20 9.51
C GLY A 134 -9.20 -11.09 8.32
N VAL A 135 -10.18 -11.55 7.54
CA VAL A 135 -9.94 -12.40 6.37
C VAL A 135 -9.28 -11.60 5.26
N ALA A 136 -9.70 -10.34 5.07
CA ALA A 136 -9.07 -9.46 4.10
C ALA A 136 -7.60 -9.17 4.43
N ILE A 137 -7.26 -8.95 5.71
CA ILE A 137 -5.88 -8.75 6.16
C ILE A 137 -5.05 -10.02 6.03
N GLU A 138 -5.55 -11.17 6.45
CA GLU A 138 -4.85 -12.46 6.28
C GLU A 138 -4.53 -12.72 4.81
N THR A 139 -5.53 -12.56 3.93
CA THR A 139 -5.35 -12.71 2.47
C THR A 139 -4.34 -11.71 1.91
N LEU A 140 -4.34 -10.45 2.37
CA LEU A 140 -3.35 -9.45 1.97
C LEU A 140 -1.93 -9.90 2.32
N LEU A 141 -1.70 -10.39 3.54
CA LEU A 141 -0.39 -10.82 4.00
C LEU A 141 0.12 -12.04 3.23
N GLU A 142 -0.75 -13.03 2.99
CA GLU A 142 -0.43 -14.18 2.13
C GLU A 142 -0.10 -13.74 0.69
N PHE A 143 -0.87 -12.78 0.17
CA PHE A 143 -0.64 -12.23 -1.16
C PHE A 143 0.70 -11.51 -1.27
N GLU A 144 1.05 -10.68 -0.29
CA GLU A 144 2.35 -10.01 -0.24
C GLU A 144 3.49 -11.03 -0.14
N GLN A 145 3.36 -12.06 0.71
CA GLN A 145 4.34 -13.15 0.81
C GLN A 145 4.56 -13.87 -0.53
N ALA A 146 3.52 -14.06 -1.34
CA ALA A 146 3.65 -14.70 -2.65
C ALA A 146 4.28 -13.79 -3.72
N VAL A 147 4.29 -12.46 -3.50
CA VAL A 147 4.87 -11.48 -4.42
C VAL A 147 6.38 -11.29 -4.21
N TYR A 148 6.86 -11.38 -2.97
CA TYR A 148 8.26 -11.21 -2.59
C TYR A 148 9.08 -12.51 -2.61
#